data_AF-A0A7S0NYC5-F1
#
_entry.id   AF-A0A7S0NYC5-F1
#
_cell.length_a   1.000
_cell.length_b   1.000
_cell.length_c   1.000
_cell.angle_alpha   90.00
_cell.angle_beta   90.00
_cell.angle_gamma   90.00
#
_symmetry.space_group_name_H-M   'P 1'
#
loop_
_entity.id
_entity.type
_entity.pdbx_description
1 polymer ?
#
loop_
_entity_poly.entity_id
_entity_poly.type
_entity_poly.pdbx_seq_one_letter_code
_entity_poly.pdbx_strand_id
1 'polypeptide(L)'
;DDDDGSDGEDAADDLELPSETAAQPAVDGSENDRVSTAVAARDLPHELLASLPYVFDCPTSEGQLEDLLGRANGHVRAQRELLHRLIAGYHVKLKEDNREKMSTVASLLLLRVQRLASEPSRIAEIPPLVAALYSASEQLPLAVAHHVLRRIEAARAEWAAARA
;
A
#
# COMPACT_ATOMS: atom_id res chain seq x y z
N ASP A 1 37.46 -27.47 -37.03
CA ASP A 1 37.28 -28.59 -37.94
C ASP A 1 37.35 -29.84 -37.08
N ASP A 2 36.25 -30.48 -36.67
CA ASP A 2 34.92 -30.51 -37.26
C ASP A 2 33.81 -30.71 -36.22
N ASP A 3 32.70 -30.11 -36.59
CA ASP A 3 31.32 -30.27 -36.14
C ASP A 3 30.82 -31.67 -36.53
N ASP A 4 30.05 -32.36 -35.68
CA ASP A 4 29.10 -33.36 -36.17
C ASP A 4 27.95 -33.57 -35.17
N GLY A 5 26.78 -33.09 -35.58
CA GLY A 5 25.52 -33.25 -34.89
C GLY A 5 24.89 -34.61 -35.19
N SER A 6 24.18 -35.16 -34.21
CA SER A 6 23.31 -36.32 -34.40
C SER A 6 21.86 -35.92 -34.15
N ASP A 7 21.13 -35.84 -35.26
CA ASP A 7 19.67 -35.90 -35.40
C ASP A 7 19.12 -37.27 -34.92
N GLY A 8 17.80 -37.34 -34.65
CA GLY A 8 17.04 -38.58 -34.84
C GLY A 8 16.02 -38.99 -33.76
N GLU A 9 14.85 -38.34 -33.81
CA GLU A 9 13.48 -38.93 -33.85
C GLU A 9 12.95 -39.98 -32.84
N ASP A 10 11.78 -39.60 -32.29
CA ASP A 10 10.54 -40.36 -32.01
C ASP A 10 10.53 -41.67 -31.19
N ALA A 11 9.79 -41.61 -30.08
CA ALA A 11 8.88 -42.69 -29.68
C ALA A 11 7.70 -42.12 -28.87
N ALA A 12 6.53 -42.13 -29.50
CA ALA A 12 5.24 -42.04 -28.83
C ALA A 12 5.05 -43.26 -27.92
N ASP A 13 4.55 -43.05 -26.71
CA ASP A 13 3.94 -44.13 -25.93
C ASP A 13 2.62 -43.66 -25.33
N ASP A 14 1.62 -44.48 -25.64
CA ASP A 14 0.19 -44.35 -25.48
C ASP A 14 -0.21 -45.23 -24.30
N LEU A 15 -0.69 -44.62 -23.21
CA LEU A 15 -1.30 -45.37 -22.11
C LEU A 15 -2.52 -44.61 -21.58
N GLU A 16 -3.67 -44.90 -22.19
CA GLU A 16 -4.98 -44.81 -21.54
C GLU A 16 -5.06 -45.73 -20.31
N LEU A 17 -5.82 -45.33 -19.28
CA LEU A 17 -6.96 -46.06 -18.68
C LEU A 17 -7.47 -45.36 -17.37
N PRO A 18 -8.68 -45.68 -16.88
CA PRO A 18 -9.74 -44.69 -16.66
C PRO A 18 -10.09 -44.48 -15.18
N SER A 19 -10.93 -43.49 -14.87
CA SER A 19 -11.66 -43.48 -13.60
C SER A 19 -13.04 -42.81 -13.75
N GLU A 20 -14.08 -43.64 -13.86
CA GLU A 20 -15.43 -43.30 -13.45
C GLU A 20 -15.56 -43.56 -11.93
N THR A 21 -16.16 -42.62 -11.18
CA THR A 21 -17.53 -42.77 -10.62
C THR A 21 -17.71 -41.96 -9.32
N ALA A 22 -18.68 -41.04 -9.39
CA ALA A 22 -19.62 -40.54 -8.36
C ALA A 22 -19.13 -40.02 -7.00
N ALA A 23 -19.45 -38.77 -6.70
CA ALA A 23 -20.70 -38.40 -6.00
C ALA A 23 -20.57 -37.00 -5.35
N GLN A 24 -21.46 -36.08 -5.71
CA GLN A 24 -21.76 -34.92 -4.87
C GLN A 24 -22.53 -35.38 -3.61
N PRO A 25 -22.46 -34.60 -2.52
CA PRO A 25 -23.68 -33.86 -2.18
C PRO A 25 -23.42 -32.39 -1.77
N ALA A 26 -24.52 -31.65 -1.82
CA ALA A 26 -24.69 -30.23 -1.54
C ALA A 26 -24.79 -29.91 -0.04
N VAL A 27 -25.05 -28.62 0.24
CA VAL A 27 -25.48 -27.94 1.49
C VAL A 27 -24.31 -27.75 2.49
N ASP A 28 -24.03 -26.58 3.06
CA ASP A 28 -24.95 -25.64 3.72
C ASP A 28 -24.26 -24.28 3.97
N GLY A 29 -25.07 -23.23 4.09
CA GLY A 29 -24.66 -21.84 4.14
C GLY A 29 -23.75 -21.49 5.32
N SER A 30 -22.69 -20.74 5.03
CA SER A 30 -21.97 -19.97 6.05
C SER A 30 -22.13 -18.48 5.75
N GLU A 31 -23.23 -17.95 6.29
CA GLU A 31 -23.43 -16.53 6.52
C GLU A 31 -22.40 -16.06 7.57
N ASN A 32 -21.32 -15.39 7.13
CA ASN A 32 -20.81 -14.16 7.80
C ASN A 32 -19.60 -13.51 7.12
N ASP A 33 -19.46 -13.63 5.81
CA ASP A 33 -18.54 -12.78 5.04
C ASP A 33 -19.31 -11.57 4.49
N ARG A 34 -19.62 -10.58 5.35
CA ARG A 34 -20.23 -9.29 4.97
C ARG A 34 -20.27 -8.29 6.12
N VAL A 35 -19.10 -7.92 6.64
CA VAL A 35 -18.90 -6.54 7.12
C VAL A 35 -17.92 -5.85 6.15
N SER A 36 -18.31 -5.84 4.88
CA SER A 36 -17.86 -4.79 3.98
C SER A 36 -18.51 -3.51 4.48
N THR A 37 -17.72 -2.67 5.14
CA THR A 37 -18.09 -1.32 5.52
C THR A 37 -18.46 -0.55 4.25
N ALA A 38 -19.76 -0.56 3.94
CA ALA A 38 -20.40 0.30 2.98
C ALA A 38 -20.40 1.73 3.52
N VAL A 39 -19.22 2.34 3.63
CA VAL A 39 -19.10 3.79 3.58
C VAL A 39 -19.03 4.12 2.11
N ALA A 40 -20.21 4.24 1.53
CA ALA A 40 -20.53 4.84 0.25
C ALA A 40 -19.32 5.04 -0.68
N ALA A 41 -19.14 4.12 -1.61
CA ALA A 41 -18.63 4.44 -2.93
C ALA A 41 -19.59 5.46 -3.58
N ARG A 42 -19.59 6.70 -3.06
CA ARG A 42 -20.06 7.84 -3.82
C ARG A 42 -19.18 7.84 -5.06
N ASP A 43 -19.83 7.83 -6.22
CA ASP A 43 -19.18 8.00 -7.51
C ASP A 43 -18.22 9.19 -7.39
N LEU A 44 -16.95 8.84 -7.19
CA LEU A 44 -15.87 9.78 -7.42
C LEU A 44 -15.96 10.04 -8.92
N PRO A 45 -16.02 11.30 -9.35
CA PRO A 45 -15.96 11.59 -10.77
C PRO A 45 -14.73 10.85 -11.30
N HIS A 46 -14.92 9.92 -12.23
CA HIS A 46 -13.81 9.23 -12.89
C HIS A 46 -12.78 10.26 -13.41
N GLU A 47 -13.28 11.43 -13.78
CA GLU A 47 -12.55 12.65 -14.12
C GLU A 47 -11.56 13.10 -13.04
N LEU A 48 -11.91 13.06 -11.74
CA LEU A 48 -10.98 13.45 -10.68
C LEU A 48 -9.81 12.47 -10.62
N LEU A 49 -10.08 11.16 -10.59
CA LEU A 49 -9.03 10.13 -10.55
C LEU A 49 -8.14 10.14 -11.82
N ALA A 50 -8.74 10.44 -12.97
CA ALA A 50 -8.05 10.58 -14.24
C ALA A 50 -7.23 11.89 -14.33
N SER A 51 -7.66 12.95 -13.64
CA SER A 51 -6.95 14.24 -13.58
C SER A 51 -5.76 14.24 -12.61
N LEU A 52 -5.69 13.27 -11.70
CA LEU A 52 -4.55 13.15 -10.81
C LEU A 52 -3.27 12.87 -11.61
N PRO A 53 -2.16 13.56 -11.33
CA PRO A 53 -0.90 13.30 -12.00
C PRO A 53 -0.47 11.83 -11.89
N TYR A 54 0.31 11.36 -12.84
CA TYR A 54 0.98 10.06 -12.73
C TYR A 54 2.38 10.19 -12.13
N VAL A 55 2.98 11.37 -12.23
CA VAL A 55 4.31 11.70 -11.69
C VAL A 55 4.15 12.80 -10.66
N PHE A 56 4.76 12.61 -9.51
CA PHE A 56 4.81 13.56 -8.40
C PHE A 56 6.25 13.71 -7.96
N ASP A 57 6.63 14.91 -7.57
CA ASP A 57 7.84 15.08 -6.77
C ASP A 57 7.64 14.42 -5.40
N CYS A 58 8.68 13.76 -4.90
CA CYS A 58 8.61 13.13 -3.59
C CYS A 58 8.52 14.22 -2.52
N PRO A 59 7.51 14.21 -1.64
CA PRO A 59 7.41 15.23 -0.60
C PRO A 59 8.56 15.06 0.40
N THR A 60 9.27 16.16 0.64
CA THR A 60 10.38 16.24 1.61
C THR A 60 9.99 17.02 2.87
N SER A 61 8.75 17.53 2.92
CA SER A 61 8.22 18.30 4.05
C SER A 61 6.72 18.05 4.23
N GLU A 62 6.21 18.39 5.42
CA GLU A 62 4.78 18.27 5.73
C GLU A 62 3.90 19.11 4.81
N GLY A 63 4.30 20.35 4.52
CA GLY A 63 3.55 21.23 3.63
C GLY A 63 3.40 20.63 2.22
N GLN A 64 4.48 20.05 1.69
CA GLN A 64 4.43 19.36 0.38
C GLN A 64 3.56 18.11 0.41
N LEU A 65 3.55 17.36 1.52
CA LEU A 65 2.63 16.24 1.68
C LEU A 65 1.18 16.73 1.73
N GLU A 66 0.90 17.82 2.45
CA GLU A 66 -0.44 18.42 2.51
C GLU A 66 -0.89 18.96 1.16
N ASP A 67 -0.01 19.61 0.40
CA ASP A 67 -0.28 20.07 -0.97
C ASP A 67 -0.60 18.90 -1.91
N LEU A 68 0.14 17.79 -1.78
CA LEU A 68 -0.12 16.57 -2.54
C LEU A 68 -1.50 16.00 -2.18
N LEU A 69 -1.80 15.83 -0.89
CA LEU A 69 -3.07 15.33 -0.40
C LEU A 69 -4.24 16.26 -0.75
N GLY A 70 -4.00 17.58 -0.81
CA GLY A 70 -4.98 18.59 -1.22
C GLY A 70 -5.50 18.39 -2.64
N ARG A 71 -4.70 17.76 -3.52
CA ARG A 71 -5.14 17.40 -4.89
C ARG A 71 -6.29 16.39 -4.91
N ALA A 72 -6.46 15.63 -3.83
CA ALA A 72 -7.61 14.73 -3.67
C ALA A 72 -8.92 15.47 -3.32
N ASN A 73 -8.87 16.78 -3.06
CA ASN A 73 -10.01 17.62 -2.72
C ASN A 73 -10.90 17.03 -1.58
N GLY A 74 -10.26 16.46 -0.55
CA GLY A 74 -10.94 15.84 0.59
C GLY A 74 -11.55 14.46 0.31
N HIS A 75 -11.39 13.89 -0.89
CA HIS A 75 -11.90 12.56 -1.20
C HIS A 75 -10.91 11.45 -0.79
N VAL A 76 -11.29 10.66 0.22
CA VAL A 76 -10.47 9.56 0.77
C VAL A 76 -10.00 8.56 -0.28
N ARG A 77 -10.83 8.21 -1.27
CA ARG A 77 -10.42 7.28 -2.34
C ARG A 77 -9.44 7.91 -3.34
N ALA A 78 -9.56 9.21 -3.65
CA ALA A 78 -8.57 9.91 -4.47
C ALA A 78 -7.24 10.06 -3.70
N GLN A 79 -7.30 10.31 -2.40
CA GLN A 79 -6.13 10.33 -1.52
C GLN A 79 -5.43 8.97 -1.49
N ARG A 80 -6.19 7.87 -1.38
CA ARG A 80 -5.64 6.51 -1.46
C ARG A 80 -4.91 6.28 -2.78
N GLU A 81 -5.50 6.68 -3.89
CA GLU A 81 -4.92 6.53 -5.23
C GLU A 81 -3.62 7.36 -5.37
N LEU A 82 -3.62 8.62 -4.91
CA LEU A 82 -2.42 9.47 -4.89
C LEU A 82 -1.28 8.83 -4.11
N LEU A 83 -1.57 8.35 -2.91
CA LEU A 83 -0.58 7.71 -2.06
C LEU A 83 -0.08 6.41 -2.66
N HIS A 84 -0.97 5.60 -3.24
CA HIS A 84 -0.57 4.38 -3.94
C HIS A 84 0.40 4.68 -5.09
N ARG A 85 0.09 5.68 -5.93
CA ARG A 85 0.99 6.12 -7.01
C ARG A 85 2.32 6.67 -6.48
N LEU A 86 2.30 7.42 -5.38
CA LEU A 86 3.52 7.92 -4.73
C LEU A 86 4.42 6.75 -4.30
N ILE A 87 3.88 5.79 -3.56
CA ILE A 87 4.63 4.63 -3.06
C ILE A 87 5.16 3.77 -4.21
N ALA A 88 4.38 3.59 -5.27
CA ALA A 88 4.80 2.83 -6.44
C ALA A 88 5.89 3.56 -7.25
N GLY A 89 5.74 4.87 -7.48
CA GLY A 89 6.69 5.68 -8.26
C GLY A 89 8.05 5.82 -7.58
N TYR A 90 8.07 5.81 -6.25
CA TYR A 90 9.29 5.85 -5.43
C TYR A 90 9.66 4.49 -4.84
N HIS A 91 9.24 3.39 -5.46
CA HIS A 91 9.56 2.06 -4.94
C HIS A 91 11.08 1.86 -4.83
N VAL A 92 11.55 1.30 -3.72
CA VAL A 92 13.00 1.26 -3.36
C VAL A 92 13.86 0.39 -4.27
N LYS A 93 13.23 -0.57 -4.96
CA LYS A 93 13.90 -1.40 -5.97
C LYS A 93 14.10 -0.70 -7.32
N LEU A 94 13.49 0.47 -7.55
CA LEU A 94 13.60 1.17 -8.83
C LEU A 94 14.88 1.99 -8.93
N LYS A 95 15.26 2.69 -7.86
CA LYS A 95 16.47 3.53 -7.77
C LYS A 95 16.97 3.55 -6.34
N GLU A 96 18.28 3.56 -6.14
CA GLU A 96 18.88 3.56 -4.80
C GLU A 96 18.50 4.79 -3.97
N ASP A 97 18.49 5.97 -4.60
CA ASP A 97 18.06 7.25 -4.02
C ASP A 97 16.61 7.24 -3.50
N ASN A 98 15.76 6.32 -4.00
CA ASN A 98 14.39 6.20 -3.51
C ASN A 98 14.33 5.73 -2.06
N ARG A 99 15.36 5.05 -1.54
CA ARG A 99 15.37 4.57 -0.16
C ARG A 99 15.32 5.72 0.85
N GLU A 100 16.08 6.78 0.62
CA GLU A 100 16.06 7.96 1.49
C GLU A 100 14.73 8.72 1.36
N LYS A 101 14.26 8.90 0.12
CA LYS A 101 12.98 9.53 -0.17
C LYS A 101 11.80 8.81 0.49
N MET A 102 11.74 7.49 0.37
CA MET A 102 10.69 6.68 0.98
C MET A 102 10.77 6.64 2.50
N SER A 103 11.98 6.69 3.07
CA SER A 103 12.15 6.86 4.52
C SER A 103 11.56 8.19 5.00
N THR A 104 11.82 9.28 4.26
CA THR A 104 11.24 10.60 4.53
C THR A 104 9.72 10.57 4.42
N VAL A 105 9.17 10.01 3.34
CA VAL A 105 7.72 9.85 3.15
C VAL A 105 7.09 9.08 4.31
N ALA A 106 7.67 7.96 4.73
CA ALA A 106 7.15 7.19 5.85
C ALA A 106 7.11 8.00 7.16
N SER A 107 8.15 8.80 7.42
CA SER A 107 8.20 9.71 8.58
C SER A 107 7.09 10.78 8.53
N LEU A 108 6.85 11.36 7.35
CA LEU A 108 5.80 12.36 7.13
C LEU A 108 4.39 11.74 7.28
N LEU A 109 4.17 10.54 6.74
CA LEU A 109 2.91 9.82 6.89
C LEU A 109 2.61 9.51 8.36
N LEU A 110 3.60 9.04 9.11
CA LEU A 110 3.47 8.81 10.56
C LEU A 110 3.06 10.08 11.30
N LEU A 111 3.73 11.19 11.03
CA LEU A 111 3.41 12.47 11.67
C LEU A 111 1.99 12.93 11.34
N ARG A 112 1.58 12.80 10.07
CA ARG A 112 0.23 13.16 9.63
C ARG A 112 -0.84 12.31 10.31
N VAL A 113 -0.61 11.00 10.43
CA VAL A 113 -1.51 10.09 11.16
C VAL A 113 -1.63 10.51 12.63
N GLN A 114 -0.52 10.85 13.29
CA GLN A 114 -0.53 11.32 14.67
C GLN A 114 -1.32 12.62 14.85
N ARG A 115 -1.14 13.59 13.95
CA ARG A 115 -1.93 14.84 13.95
C ARG A 115 -3.42 14.55 13.78
N LEU A 116 -3.78 13.73 12.79
CA LEU A 116 -5.18 13.37 12.55
C LEU A 116 -5.81 12.57 13.68
N ALA A 117 -5.04 11.79 14.43
CA ALA A 117 -5.53 11.09 15.61
C ALA A 117 -6.01 12.04 16.72
N SER A 118 -5.49 13.28 16.74
CA SER A 118 -5.98 14.36 17.63
C SER A 118 -7.14 15.18 17.06
N GLU A 119 -7.58 14.91 15.83
CA GLU A 119 -8.63 15.66 15.11
C GLU A 119 -9.84 14.73 14.79
N PRO A 120 -10.80 14.53 15.72
CA PRO A 120 -11.90 13.57 15.53
C PRO A 120 -12.73 13.78 14.26
N SER A 121 -12.89 15.03 13.82
CA SER A 121 -13.63 15.40 12.61
C SER A 121 -12.99 14.89 11.31
N ARG A 122 -11.72 14.48 11.34
CA ARG A 122 -10.93 14.10 10.16
C ARG A 122 -10.37 12.68 10.25
N ILE A 123 -10.85 11.89 11.19
CA ILE A 123 -10.40 10.51 11.42
C ILE A 123 -10.55 9.62 10.17
N ALA A 124 -11.50 9.94 9.29
CA ALA A 124 -11.72 9.26 8.02
C ALA A 124 -10.55 9.40 7.01
N GLU A 125 -9.65 10.37 7.22
CA GLU A 125 -8.43 10.55 6.40
C GLU A 125 -7.29 9.60 6.83
N ILE A 126 -7.39 8.93 7.98
CA ILE A 126 -6.34 8.05 8.51
C ILE A 126 -6.16 6.75 7.70
N PRO A 127 -7.22 6.00 7.34
CA PRO A 127 -7.09 4.72 6.63
C PRO A 127 -6.20 4.75 5.36
N PRO A 128 -6.32 5.72 4.43
CA PRO A 128 -5.44 5.75 3.25
C PRO A 128 -3.97 6.01 3.61
N LEU A 129 -3.70 6.80 4.65
CA LEU A 129 -2.34 7.07 5.13
C LEU A 129 -1.71 5.82 5.76
N VAL A 130 -2.47 5.09 6.57
CA VAL A 130 -2.01 3.85 7.21
C VAL A 130 -1.74 2.77 6.16
N ALA A 131 -2.59 2.64 5.14
CA ALA A 131 -2.35 1.71 4.04
C ALA A 131 -1.04 2.04 3.30
N ALA A 132 -0.79 3.32 3.00
CA ALA A 132 0.45 3.74 2.36
C ALA A 132 1.69 3.53 3.24
N LEU A 133 1.57 3.79 4.55
CA LEU A 133 2.62 3.54 5.52
C LEU A 133 2.93 2.04 5.65
N TYR A 134 1.92 1.19 5.63
CA TYR A 134 2.09 -0.26 5.60
C TYR A 134 2.90 -0.69 4.37
N SER A 135 2.53 -0.23 3.17
CA SER A 135 3.30 -0.52 1.96
C SER A 135 4.73 0.04 1.99
N ALA A 136 4.96 1.18 2.64
CA ALA A 136 6.32 1.69 2.88
C ALA A 136 7.11 0.79 3.85
N SER A 137 6.44 0.23 4.87
CA SER A 137 7.06 -0.66 5.85
C SER A 137 7.47 -2.01 5.27
N GLU A 138 6.73 -2.52 4.27
CA GLU A 138 7.13 -3.72 3.53
C GLU A 138 8.41 -3.49 2.72
N GLN A 139 8.65 -2.25 2.27
CA GLN A 139 9.85 -1.89 1.52
C GLN A 139 11.05 -1.53 2.40
N LEU A 140 10.81 -0.86 3.54
CA LEU A 140 11.85 -0.31 4.42
C LEU A 140 11.56 -0.57 5.91
N PRO A 141 11.45 -1.84 6.34
CA PRO A 141 10.94 -2.18 7.67
C PRO A 141 11.77 -1.55 8.81
N LEU A 142 13.10 -1.57 8.69
CA LEU A 142 13.99 -0.99 9.71
C LEU A 142 13.87 0.53 9.80
N ALA A 143 13.75 1.23 8.66
CA ALA A 143 13.62 2.69 8.67
C ALA A 143 12.28 3.12 9.28
N VAL A 144 11.19 2.45 8.91
CA VAL A 144 9.87 2.74 9.46
C VAL A 144 9.82 2.44 10.96
N ALA A 145 10.37 1.30 11.40
CA ALA A 145 10.47 0.97 12.83
C ALA A 145 11.25 2.03 13.61
N HIS A 146 12.36 2.53 13.07
CA HIS A 146 13.15 3.58 13.68
C HIS A 146 12.35 4.88 13.84
N HIS A 147 11.58 5.29 12.82
CA HIS A 147 10.69 6.45 12.92
C HIS A 147 9.62 6.27 13.99
N VAL A 148 8.99 5.09 14.07
CA VAL A 148 7.99 4.78 15.11
C VAL A 148 8.60 4.90 16.52
N LEU A 149 9.77 4.29 16.74
CA LEU A 149 10.45 4.35 18.04
C LEU A 149 10.76 5.80 18.45
N ARG A 150 11.33 6.60 17.55
CA ARG A 150 11.61 8.02 17.83
C ARG A 150 10.37 8.81 18.22
N ARG A 151 9.21 8.49 17.63
CA ARG A 151 7.94 9.15 17.97
C ARG A 151 7.44 8.72 19.36
N ILE A 152 7.57 7.44 19.72
CA ILE A 152 7.21 6.95 21.05
C ILE A 152 8.11 7.60 22.11
N GLU A 153 9.41 7.69 21.85
CA GLU A 153 10.38 8.35 22.74
C GLU A 153 10.06 9.83 22.94
N ALA A 154 9.73 10.56 21.86
CA ALA A 154 9.32 11.95 21.93
C ALA A 154 8.04 12.12 22.77
N ALA A 155 7.01 11.32 22.50
CA ALA A 155 5.75 11.36 23.26
C ALA A 155 5.97 11.06 24.75
N ARG A 156 6.86 10.10 25.07
CA ARG A 156 7.25 9.80 26.46
C ARG A 156 7.93 10.99 27.13
N ALA A 157 8.82 11.68 26.43
CA ALA A 157 9.51 12.85 26.95
C ALA A 157 8.54 14.01 27.23
N GLU A 158 7.62 14.28 26.30
CA GLU A 158 6.56 15.28 26.46
C GLU A 158 5.66 14.96 27.67
N TRP A 159 5.24 13.69 27.81
CA TRP A 159 4.44 13.25 28.95
C TRP A 159 5.19 13.40 30.30
N ALA A 160 6.49 13.09 30.32
CA ALA A 160 7.30 13.26 31.52
C ALA A 160 7.46 14.76 31.90
N ALA A 161 7.63 15.64 30.91
CA ALA A 161 7.72 17.08 31.13
C ALA A 161 6.40 17.68 31.62
N ALA A 162 5.26 17.23 31.10
CA ALA A 162 3.94 17.68 31.55
C ALA A 162 3.59 17.27 32.99
N ARG A 163 4.35 16.32 33.56
CA ARG A 163 4.16 15.79 34.91
C ARG A 163 5.09 16.39 35.97
N ALA A 164 6.13 17.12 35.55
CA ALA A 164 7.12 17.75 36.43
C ALA A 164 6.67 19.15 36.81
#